data_AF-A0A497FH10-F1
#
_entry.id   AF-A0A497FH10-F1
#
_cell.length_a   1.000
_cell.length_b   1.000
_cell.length_c   1.000
_cell.angle_alpha   90.00
_cell.angle_beta   90.00
_cell.angle_gamma   90.00
#
_symmetry.space_group_name_H-M   'P 1'
#
loop_
_entity.id
_entity.type
_entity.pdbx_description
1 polymer ?
#
loop_
_entity_poly.entity_id
_entity_poly.type
_entity_poly.pdbx_seq_one_letter_code
_entity_poly.pdbx_strand_id
1 'polypeptide(L)' 'MMIKKVTLRNFRGIAKGEIDLEPLTILVGPNNSGKTTILEALLLAHG' A
#
# COMPACT_ATOMS: atom_id res chain seq x y z
N MET A 1 -6.74 8.92 13.54
CA MET A 1 -7.67 7.97 12.87
C MET A 1 -6.85 6.79 12.36
N MET A 2 -7.40 5.57 12.32
CA MET A 2 -6.68 4.38 11.82
C MET A 2 -7.13 4.06 10.40
N ILE A 3 -6.18 3.97 9.46
CA ILE A 3 -6.45 3.50 8.09
C ILE A 3 -6.71 2.00 8.14
N LYS A 4 -7.87 1.57 7.63
CA LYS A 4 -8.29 0.15 7.65
C LYS A 4 -8.02 -0.59 6.35
N LYS A 5 -7.91 0.13 5.24
CA LYS A 5 -7.82 -0.48 3.91
C LYS A 5 -7.18 0.47 2.92
N VAL A 6 -6.40 -0.07 1.99
CA VAL A 6 -5.85 0.64 0.82
C VAL A 6 -6.27 -0.11 -0.43
N THR A 7 -6.76 0.63 -1.42
CA THR A 7 -7.06 0.09 -2.76
C THR A 7 -6.28 0.89 -3.79
N LEU A 8 -5.56 0.19 -4.65
CA LEU A 8 -4.70 0.73 -5.69
C LEU A 8 -5.24 0.32 -7.05
N ARG A 9 -5.33 1.27 -7.98
CA ARG A 9 -5.68 1.03 -9.39
C ARG A 9 -4.80 1.88 -10.28
N ASN A 10 -4.08 1.25 -11.20
CA ASN A 10 -3.15 1.90 -12.13
C ASN A 10 -2.20 2.90 -11.43
N PHE A 11 -1.72 2.55 -10.23
CA PHE A 11 -0.84 3.41 -9.44
C PHE A 11 0.59 2.88 -9.49
N ARG A 12 1.46 3.62 -10.17
CA ARG A 12 2.84 3.20 -10.47
C ARG A 12 2.85 1.79 -11.11
N GLY A 13 3.65 0.87 -10.57
CA GLY A 13 3.75 -0.51 -11.05
C GLY A 13 2.58 -1.43 -10.66
N ILE A 14 1.55 -0.92 -9.97
CA ILE A 14 0.41 -1.73 -9.50
C ILE A 14 -0.82 -1.44 -10.36
N ALA A 15 -1.20 -2.41 -11.21
CA ALA A 15 -2.42 -2.35 -12.02
C ALA A 15 -3.69 -2.41 -11.14
N LYS A 16 -3.73 -3.36 -10.20
CA LYS A 16 -4.79 -3.50 -9.20
C LYS A 16 -4.22 -4.14 -7.93
N GLY A 17 -4.55 -3.58 -6.76
CA GLY A 17 -4.15 -4.14 -5.47
C GLY A 17 -5.09 -3.71 -4.35
N GLU A 18 -5.29 -4.57 -3.36
CA GLU A 18 -6.17 -4.33 -2.23
C GLU A 18 -5.54 -4.93 -0.98
N ILE A 19 -5.43 -4.14 0.08
CA ILE A 19 -4.74 -4.50 1.31
C ILE A 19 -5.58 -4.02 2.48
N ASP A 20 -5.95 -4.93 3.36
CA ASP A 20 -6.52 -4.60 4.66
C ASP A 20 -5.37 -4.33 5.65
N LEU A 21 -5.53 -3.30 6.49
CA LEU A 21 -4.51 -2.83 7.41
C LEU A 21 -4.95 -3.01 8.85
N GLU A 22 -4.06 -3.62 9.62
CA GLU A 22 -4.14 -3.77 11.06
C GLU A 22 -3.18 -2.81 11.76
N PRO A 23 -3.31 -2.56 13.08
CA PRO A 23 -2.45 -1.63 13.82
C PRO A 23 -0.94 -1.87 13.61
N LEU A 24 -0.55 -3.12 13.36
CA LEU A 24 0.78 -3.49 12.88
C LEU A 24 0.63 -4.34 11.61
N THR A 25 1.12 -3.81 10.49
CA THR A 25 1.18 -4.51 9.20
C THR A 25 2.61 -4.46 8.67
N ILE A 26 3.20 -5.62 8.39
CA ILE A 26 4.57 -5.71 7.86
C ILE A 26 4.51 -6.15 6.39
N LEU A 27 5.06 -5.32 5.49
CA LEU A 27 5.15 -5.64 4.07
C LEU A 27 6.41 -6.45 3.79
N VAL A 28 6.24 -7.72 3.40
CA VAL A 28 7.34 -8.64 3.05
C VAL A 28 7.30 -9.02 1.57
N GLY A 29 8.47 -9.26 0.98
CA GLY A 29 8.61 -9.72 -0.40
C GLY A 29 9.93 -9.30 -1.06
N PRO A 30 10.23 -9.75 -2.28
CA PRO A 30 11.45 -9.41 -3.01
C PRO A 30 11.61 -7.91 -3.33
N ASN A 31 12.81 -7.46 -3.66
CA ASN A 31 13.01 -6.09 -4.18
C ASN A 31 12.12 -5.85 -5.41
N ASN A 32 11.68 -4.60 -5.59
CA ASN A 32 10.74 -4.21 -6.64
C ASN A 32 9.33 -4.84 -6.59
N SER A 33 8.95 -5.57 -5.53
CA SER A 33 7.61 -6.19 -5.41
C SER A 33 6.47 -5.22 -5.11
N GLY A 34 6.66 -3.90 -5.19
CA GLY A 34 5.63 -2.89 -4.93
C GLY A 34 5.47 -2.43 -3.47
N LYS A 35 6.34 -2.88 -2.54
CA LYS A 35 6.26 -2.46 -1.12
C LYS A 35 6.38 -0.94 -0.94
N THR A 36 7.37 -0.32 -1.55
CA THR A 36 7.54 1.15 -1.51
C THR A 36 6.33 1.85 -2.12
N THR A 37 5.78 1.32 -3.23
CA THR A 37 4.58 1.87 -3.87
C THR A 37 3.37 1.87 -2.93
N ILE A 38 3.19 0.84 -2.11
CA ILE A 38 2.11 0.79 -1.11
C ILE A 38 2.32 1.87 -0.04
N LEU A 39 3.54 2.03 0.46
CA LEU A 39 3.87 3.07 1.45
C LEU A 39 3.68 4.50 0.90
N GLU A 40 4.09 4.74 -0.35
CA GLU A 40 3.89 6.02 -1.03
C GLU A 40 2.40 6.32 -1.24
N ALA A 41 1.59 5.30 -1.58
CA ALA A 41 0.15 5.48 -1.72
C ALA A 41 -0.51 5.84 -0.39
N LEU A 42 -0.08 5.19 0.71
CA LEU A 42 -0.52 5.52 2.06
C LEU A 42 -0.18 6.97 2.44
N LEU A 43 1.04 7.41 2.15
CA LEU A 43 1.47 8.78 2.40
C LEU A 43 0.68 9.79 1.56
N LEU A 44 0.46 9.51 0.27
CA LEU A 44 -0.27 10.40 -0.63
C LEU A 44 -1.77 10.50 -0.29
N ALA A 45 -2.39 9.40 0.16
CA ALA A 45 -3.82 9.37 0.47
C ALA A 45 -4.16 9.94 1.85
N HIS A 46 -3.17 10.03 2.75
CA HIS A 46 -3.38 10.47 4.13
C HIS A 46 -2.62 11.75 4.52
N GLY A 47 -1.57 12.12 3.78
CA GLY A 47 -0.88 13.41 3.91
C GLY A 47 -1.61 14.51 3.15
#